data_AF-A0A2T4CS05-F1
#
_entry.id   AF-A0A2T4CS05-F1
#
_cell.length_a   1.000
_cell.length_b   1.000
_cell.length_c   1.000
_cell.angle_alpha   90.00
_cell.angle_beta   90.00
_cell.angle_gamma   90.00
#
_symmetry.space_group_name_H-M   'P 1'
#
loop_
_entity.id
_entity.type
_entity.pdbx_description
1 polymer ?
#
loop_
_entity_poly.entity_id
_entity_poly.type
_entity_poly.pdbx_seq_one_letter_code
_entity_poly.pdbx_strand_id
1 'polypeptide(L)' 'MSFKSTLQRHQKMIESLFEMEPQLNDLLALISDCVLNDNKVLFFGNGGSASDAQHLAAEFVIRYKEDRRPLAAIAL' A
#
# COMPACT_ATOMS: atom_id res chain seq x y z
N MET A 1 7.70 6.79 27.21
CA MET A 1 8.20 6.21 25.95
C MET A 1 9.70 6.41 25.87
N SER A 2 10.50 5.34 25.84
CA SER A 2 11.94 5.43 25.59
C SER A 2 12.26 5.03 24.14
N PHE A 3 13.44 5.41 23.66
CA PHE A 3 13.94 4.98 22.36
C PHE A 3 13.94 3.44 22.25
N LYS A 4 14.49 2.76 23.27
CA LYS A 4 14.55 1.28 23.33
C LYS A 4 13.16 0.64 23.28
N SER A 5 12.20 1.15 24.07
CA SER A 5 10.83 0.58 24.07
C SER A 5 10.11 0.79 22.74
N THR A 6 10.41 1.88 22.03
CA THR A 6 9.79 2.19 20.73
C THR A 6 10.29 1.24 19.65
N LEU A 7 11.60 1.00 19.59
CA LEU A 7 12.20 0.04 18.65
C LEU A 7 11.68 -1.38 18.89
N GLN A 8 11.67 -1.84 20.16
CA GLN A 8 11.17 -3.17 20.49
C GLN A 8 9.71 -3.37 20.10
N ARG A 9 8.85 -2.35 20.28
CA ARG A 9 7.46 -2.39 19.84
C ARG A 9 7.35 -2.48 18.31
N HIS A 10 8.19 -1.74 17.59
CA HIS A 10 8.18 -1.75 16.12
C HIS A 10 8.64 -3.11 15.57
N GLN A 11 9.70 -3.71 16.14
CA GLN A 11 10.16 -5.05 15.78
C GLN A 11 9.06 -6.09 15.94
N LYS A 12 8.38 -6.12 17.10
CA LYS A 12 7.25 -7.03 17.34
C LYS A 12 6.09 -6.82 16.36
N MET A 13 5.80 -5.57 16.03
CA MET A 13 4.76 -5.26 15.04
C MET A 13 5.15 -5.80 13.66
N ILE A 14 6.39 -5.60 13.22
CA ILE A 14 6.88 -6.15 11.94
C ILE A 14 6.80 -7.68 11.93
N GLU A 15 7.17 -8.35 13.03
CA GLU A 15 7.06 -9.81 13.14
C GLU A 15 5.60 -10.27 12.98
N SER A 16 4.62 -9.52 13.49
CA SER A 16 3.21 -9.88 13.30
C SER A 16 2.71 -9.74 11.85
N LEU A 17 3.42 -9.01 10.99
CA LEU A 17 2.99 -8.84 9.59
C LEU A 17 3.10 -10.13 8.77
N PHE A 18 3.92 -11.10 9.18
CA PHE A 18 4.02 -12.38 8.47
C PHE A 18 2.69 -13.12 8.43
N GLU A 19 1.86 -12.97 9.47
CA GLU A 19 0.55 -13.60 9.54
C GLU A 19 -0.47 -12.97 8.57
N MET A 20 -0.17 -11.78 8.03
CA MET A 20 -1.04 -11.06 7.09
C MET A 20 -0.84 -11.46 5.62
N GLU A 21 0.15 -12.32 5.32
CA GLU A 21 0.47 -12.72 3.94
C GLU A 21 -0.76 -13.25 3.15
N PRO A 22 -1.65 -14.10 3.71
CA PRO A 22 -2.83 -14.54 2.99
C PRO A 22 -3.76 -13.38 2.60
N GLN A 23 -4.03 -12.47 3.54
CA GLN A 23 -4.87 -11.30 3.30
C GLN A 23 -4.25 -10.34 2.27
N LEU A 24 -2.92 -10.19 2.30
CA LEU A 24 -2.20 -9.40 1.32
C LEU A 24 -2.34 -9.98 -0.08
N ASN A 25 -2.20 -11.29 -0.24
CA ASN A 25 -2.35 -11.97 -1.53
C ASN A 25 -3.77 -11.80 -2.11
N ASP A 26 -4.80 -11.92 -1.27
CA ASP A 26 -6.19 -11.71 -1.68
C ASP A 26 -6.42 -10.25 -2.17
N LEU A 27 -5.87 -9.28 -1.44
CA LEU A 27 -5.93 -7.87 -1.83
C LEU A 27 -5.22 -7.61 -3.16
N LEU A 28 -4.04 -8.20 -3.36
CA LEU A 28 -3.26 -8.06 -4.59
C LEU A 28 -4.00 -8.66 -5.79
N ALA A 29 -4.66 -9.80 -5.63
CA ALA A 29 -5.49 -10.40 -6.67
C ALA A 29 -6.64 -9.47 -7.08
N LEU A 30 -7.38 -8.95 -6.09
CA LEU A 30 -8.49 -8.03 -6.34
C LEU A 30 -8.04 -6.74 -7.06
N ILE A 31 -6.93 -6.14 -6.62
CA ILE A 31 -6.39 -4.93 -7.23
C ILE A 31 -5.92 -5.22 -8.66
N SER A 32 -5.25 -6.35 -8.89
CA SER A 32 -4.77 -6.76 -10.21
C SER A 32 -5.94 -6.93 -11.17
N ASP A 33 -6.98 -7.66 -10.77
CA ASP A 33 -8.19 -7.84 -11.57
C ASP A 33 -8.88 -6.50 -11.87
N CYS A 34 -8.94 -5.60 -10.89
CA CYS A 34 -9.49 -4.26 -11.07
C CYS A 34 -8.75 -3.50 -12.19
N VAL A 35 -7.42 -3.38 -12.09
CA VAL A 35 -6.64 -2.59 -13.06
C VAL A 35 -6.52 -3.25 -14.42
N LEU A 36 -6.54 -4.59 -14.50
CA LEU A 36 -6.54 -5.32 -15.77
C LEU A 36 -7.86 -5.19 -16.54
N ASN A 37 -8.96 -4.93 -15.84
CA ASN A 37 -10.28 -4.69 -16.42
C ASN A 37 -10.57 -3.18 -16.61
N ASP A 38 -9.54 -2.37 -16.84
CA ASP A 38 -9.62 -0.91 -17.07
C ASP A 38 -10.36 -0.11 -15.98
N ASN A 39 -10.47 -0.66 -14.76
CA ASN A 39 -10.97 0.05 -13.60
C ASN A 39 -9.84 0.82 -12.89
N LYS A 40 -10.18 1.51 -11.80
CA LYS A 40 -9.28 2.37 -11.03
C LYS A 40 -9.36 2.09 -9.55
N VAL A 41 -8.22 2.25 -8.86
CA VAL A 41 -8.12 2.13 -7.40
C VAL A 41 -8.26 3.51 -6.77
N LEU A 42 -9.08 3.62 -5.72
CA LEU A 42 -9.21 4.85 -4.93
C LEU A 42 -8.61 4.62 -3.55
N PHE A 43 -7.55 5.36 -3.23
CA PHE A 43 -6.95 5.39 -1.91
C PHE A 43 -7.47 6.62 -1.15
N PHE A 44 -7.76 6.48 0.14
CA PHE A 44 -8.21 7.60 0.96
C PHE A 44 -7.81 7.39 2.42
N GLY A 45 -7.61 8.47 3.15
CA GLY A 45 -7.18 8.42 4.54
C GLY A 45 -7.12 9.79 5.20
N ASN A 46 -6.93 9.81 6.53
CA ASN A 46 -6.82 11.05 7.30
C ASN A 46 -5.43 11.17 7.95
N GLY A 47 -4.90 12.39 8.02
CA GLY A 47 -3.60 12.64 8.65
C GLY A 47 -2.47 11.87 7.96
N GLY A 48 -1.71 11.06 8.71
CA GLY A 48 -0.63 10.24 8.16
C GLY A 48 -1.08 9.30 7.04
N SER A 49 -2.26 8.70 7.17
CA SER A 49 -2.80 7.79 6.14
C SER A 49 -3.21 8.51 4.85
N ALA A 50 -3.44 9.82 4.88
CA ALA A 50 -3.62 10.61 3.65
C ALA A 50 -2.31 10.71 2.86
N SER A 51 -1.17 10.81 3.56
CA SER A 51 0.15 10.76 2.95
C SER A 51 0.43 9.40 2.32
N ASP A 52 0.05 8.31 2.99
CA ASP A 52 0.19 6.95 2.46
C ASP A 52 -0.69 6.74 1.21
N ALA A 53 -1.93 7.24 1.24
CA ALA A 53 -2.84 7.18 0.10
C ALA A 53 -2.26 7.89 -1.14
N GLN A 54 -1.71 9.10 -0.95
CA GLN A 54 -1.05 9.85 -2.02
C GLN A 54 0.21 9.14 -2.53
N HIS A 55 1.01 8.58 -1.63
CA HIS A 55 2.20 7.82 -2.01
C HIS A 55 1.84 6.60 -2.85
N LEU A 56 0.88 5.78 -2.41
CA LEU A 56 0.44 4.60 -3.16
C LEU A 56 -0.16 4.97 -4.52
N ALA A 57 -1.01 5.99 -4.60
CA ALA A 57 -1.55 6.46 -5.87
C ALA A 57 -0.43 6.91 -6.82
N ALA A 58 0.58 7.61 -6.31
CA ALA A 58 1.73 8.03 -7.09
C ALA A 58 2.52 6.83 -7.64
N GLU A 59 2.77 5.78 -6.85
CA GLU A 59 3.46 4.58 -7.33
C GLU A 59 2.70 3.82 -8.42
N PHE A 60 1.36 3.85 -8.40
CA PHE A 60 0.54 3.26 -9.46
C PHE A 60 0.67 4.02 -10.78
N VAL A 61 0.64 5.35 -10.71
CA VAL A 61 0.68 6.23 -11.89
C VAL A 61 2.10 6.40 -12.42
N ILE A 62 3.10 6.44 -11.54
CA ILE A 62 4.51 6.69 -11.88
C ILE A 62 5.21 5.37 -12.27
N ARG A 63 6.13 5.48 -13.23
CA ARG A 63 6.99 4.37 -13.69
C ARG A 63 8.18 4.21 -12.75
N TYR A 64 7.98 3.57 -11.59
CA TYR A 64 9.02 3.50 -10.56
C TYR A 64 10.14 2.47 -10.84
N LYS A 65 9.84 1.31 -11.45
CA LYS A 65 10.82 0.23 -11.69
C LYS A 65 10.81 -0.37 -13.10
N GLU A 66 9.63 -0.69 -13.62
CA GLU A 66 9.45 -1.32 -14.93
C GLU A 66 8.84 -0.33 -15.92
N ASP A 67 9.24 -0.42 -17.20
CA ASP A 67 8.59 0.38 -18.24
C ASP A 67 7.23 -0.22 -18.59
N ARG A 68 6.21 0.20 -17.83
CA ARG A 68 4.82 -0.20 -17.99
C ARG A 68 3.92 1.00 -18.23
N ARG A 69 2.70 0.72 -18.69
CA ARG A 69 1.64 1.73 -18.73
C ARG A 69 1.29 2.18 -17.29
N PRO A 70 0.92 3.46 -17.10
CA PRO A 70 0.42 3.92 -15.80
C PRO A 70 -0.84 3.11 -15.42
N LEU A 71 -0.97 2.78 -14.14
CA LEU A 71 -2.16 2.13 -13.60
C LEU A 71 -3.08 3.23 -13.04
N ALA A 72 -4.38 3.11 -13.29
CA ALA A 72 -5.34 4.12 -12.86
C ALA A 72 -5.54 4.08 -11.34
N ALA A 73 -5.06 5.12 -10.65
CA ALA A 73 -5.25 5.29 -9.21
C ALA A 73 -5.43 6.77 -8.83
N ILE A 74 -6.22 7.03 -7.79
CA ILE A 74 -6.48 8.36 -7.25
C ILE A 74 -6.38 8.32 -5.72
N ALA A 75 -5.78 9.35 -5.12
CA ALA A 75 -5.83 9.59 -3.68
C ALA A 75 -6.85 10.69 -3.36
N LEU A 76 -7.74 10.44 -2.39
CA LEU A 76 -8.81 11.33 -1.93
C LEU A 76 -8.63 11.73 -0.46
#